data_AF-A0A1G1YKX4-F1
#
_entry.id   AF-A0A1G1YKX4-F1
#
_cell.length_a   1.000
_cell.length_b   1.000
_cell.length_c   1.000
_cell.angle_alpha   90.00
_cell.angle_beta   90.00
_cell.angle_gamma   90.00
#
_symmetry.space_group_name_H-M   'P 1'
#
loop_
_entity.id
_entity.type
_entity.pdbx_description
1 polymer ?
#
loop_
_entity_poly.entity_id
_entity_poly.type
_entity_poly.pdbx_seq_one_letter_code
_entity_poly.pdbx_strand_id
1 'polypeptide(L)'
;MDPIFVFAENGFWESVWAELLTEPEVLGHETVNRTNPQNGRTLLHYAILKEDEEAIEELVVIWRANVNILDYNCKSPLHLAKDRNLYAHIIELLQEASNRELSSRY
;
A
#
# COMPACT_ATOMS: atom_id res chain seq x y z
N MET A 1 -2.54 16.45 -8.79
CA MET A 1 -2.66 15.36 -7.80
C MET A 1 -3.48 14.29 -8.47
N ASP A 2 -3.01 13.05 -8.45
CA ASP A 2 -3.73 11.91 -8.96
C ASP A 2 -4.96 11.66 -8.05
N PRO A 3 -6.18 11.53 -8.58
CA PRO A 3 -7.41 11.44 -7.77
C PRO A 3 -7.40 10.23 -6.83
N ILE A 4 -6.78 9.12 -7.26
CA ILE A 4 -6.60 7.90 -6.46
C ILE A 4 -5.94 8.14 -5.09
N PHE A 5 -4.96 9.06 -4.98
CA PHE A 5 -4.36 9.40 -3.69
C PHE A 5 -5.28 10.28 -2.82
N VAL A 6 -6.14 11.10 -3.44
CA VAL A 6 -7.13 11.91 -2.71
C VAL A 6 -8.23 11.01 -2.14
N PHE A 7 -8.69 10.00 -2.88
CA PHE A 7 -9.62 9.00 -2.37
C PHE A 7 -9.02 8.22 -1.19
N ALA A 8 -7.77 7.74 -1.32
CA ALA A 8 -7.04 7.07 -0.24
C ALA A 8 -6.81 7.96 0.99
N GLU A 9 -6.46 9.23 0.81
CA GLU A 9 -6.29 10.21 1.91
C GLU A 9 -7.61 10.51 2.63
N ASN A 10 -8.75 10.38 1.96
CA ASN A 10 -10.07 10.51 2.58
C ASN A 10 -10.59 9.18 3.16
N GLY A 11 -10.16 8.03 2.65
CA GLY A 11 -10.61 6.69 3.07
C GLY A 11 -11.68 6.08 2.14
N PHE A 12 -11.88 6.65 0.95
CA PHE A 12 -12.84 6.15 -0.04
C PHE A 12 -12.22 5.03 -0.90
N TRP A 13 -11.89 3.91 -0.27
CA TRP A 13 -11.24 2.77 -0.93
C TRP A 13 -12.06 2.18 -2.08
N GLU A 14 -13.40 2.20 -1.99
CA GLU A 14 -14.28 1.85 -3.11
C GLU A 14 -13.96 2.63 -4.40
N SER A 15 -13.61 3.92 -4.28
CA SER A 15 -13.21 4.75 -5.43
C SER A 15 -11.77 4.47 -5.88
N VAL A 16 -10.88 4.10 -4.96
CA VAL A 16 -9.50 3.65 -5.27
C VAL A 16 -9.54 2.36 -6.09
N TRP A 17 -10.35 1.38 -5.67
CA TRP A 17 -10.53 0.12 -6.37
C TRP A 17 -11.28 0.30 -7.69
N ALA A 18 -12.29 1.17 -7.75
CA ALA A 18 -12.98 1.50 -8.99
C ALA A 18 -12.01 2.06 -10.06
N GLU A 19 -11.10 2.95 -9.68
CA GLU A 19 -10.06 3.47 -10.59
C GLU A 19 -9.14 2.33 -11.08
N LEU A 20 -8.61 1.52 -10.15
CA LEU A 20 -7.72 0.39 -10.44
C LEU A 20 -8.35 -0.73 -11.28
N LEU A 21 -9.66 -0.93 -11.16
CA LEU A 21 -10.43 -1.88 -11.97
C LEU A 21 -10.87 -1.31 -13.32
N THR A 22 -10.82 0.02 -13.49
CA THR A 22 -11.22 0.72 -14.73
C THR A 22 -10.10 0.77 -15.76
N GLU A 23 -8.83 0.80 -15.34
CA GLU A 23 -7.66 0.80 -16.25
C GLU A 23 -6.80 -0.50 -16.17
N PRO A 24 -7.37 -1.70 -16.40
CA PRO A 24 -6.63 -2.96 -16.29
C PRO A 24 -5.55 -3.15 -17.36
N GLU A 25 -5.62 -2.40 -18.47
CA GLU A 25 -4.68 -2.54 -19.61
C GLU A 25 -3.29 -1.93 -19.36
N VAL A 26 -3.12 -1.09 -18.33
CA VAL A 26 -1.91 -0.25 -18.13
C VAL A 26 -1.15 -0.57 -16.83
N LEU A 27 -1.15 -1.85 -16.44
CA LEU A 27 -0.53 -2.38 -15.21
C LEU A 27 -1.08 -1.79 -13.90
N GLY A 28 -2.22 -2.30 -13.41
CA GLY A 28 -2.71 -1.99 -12.05
C GLY A 28 -1.67 -2.27 -10.94
N HIS A 29 -0.76 -3.23 -11.14
CA HIS A 29 0.38 -3.47 -10.24
C HIS A 29 1.37 -2.29 -10.18
N GLU A 30 1.61 -1.61 -11.30
CA GLU A 30 2.46 -0.41 -11.33
C GLU A 30 1.74 0.77 -10.65
N THR A 31 0.45 0.96 -10.90
CA THR A 31 -0.38 1.98 -10.24
C THR A 31 -0.42 1.82 -8.72
N VAL A 32 -0.59 0.61 -8.21
CA VAL A 32 -0.54 0.29 -6.77
C VAL A 32 0.81 0.64 -6.13
N ASN A 33 1.89 0.55 -6.92
CA ASN A 33 3.26 0.83 -6.51
C ASN A 33 3.68 2.30 -6.74
N ARG A 34 2.82 3.16 -7.32
CA ARG A 34 3.11 4.60 -7.46
C ARG A 34 3.19 5.27 -6.10
N THR A 35 4.09 6.25 -6.00
CA THR A 35 4.22 7.15 -4.86
C THR A 35 3.62 8.53 -5.19
N ASN A 36 2.91 9.12 -4.23
CA ASN A 36 2.42 10.50 -4.38
C ASN A 36 3.63 11.47 -4.37
N PRO A 37 3.83 12.30 -5.41
CA PRO A 37 4.98 13.22 -5.51
C PRO A 37 5.00 14.34 -4.45
N GLN A 38 3.96 14.47 -3.61
CA GLN A 38 3.93 15.45 -2.52
C GLN A 38 4.60 14.97 -1.23
N ASN A 39 4.69 13.65 -1.01
CA ASN A 39 5.16 13.09 0.26
C ASN A 39 5.92 11.75 0.13
N GLY A 40 5.86 11.07 -1.02
CA GLY A 40 6.48 9.76 -1.24
C GLY A 40 5.56 8.56 -0.95
N ARG A 41 4.29 8.77 -0.59
CA ARG A 41 3.41 7.69 -0.10
C ARG A 41 2.79 6.87 -1.22
N THR A 42 2.95 5.56 -1.12
CA THR A 42 2.15 4.58 -1.87
C THR A 42 0.74 4.43 -1.29
N LEU A 43 -0.17 3.82 -2.03
CA LEU A 43 -1.53 3.53 -1.54
C LEU A 43 -1.52 2.72 -0.24
N LEU A 44 -0.60 1.76 -0.11
CA LEU A 44 -0.40 0.97 1.11
C LEU A 44 -0.03 1.83 2.34
N HIS A 45 0.73 2.92 2.14
CA HIS A 45 1.00 3.87 3.21
C HIS A 45 -0.25 4.63 3.65
N TYR A 46 -1.15 4.99 2.72
CA TYR A 46 -2.41 5.64 3.07
C TYR A 46 -3.36 4.69 3.83
N ALA A 47 -3.43 3.42 3.44
CA ALA A 47 -4.22 2.41 4.16
C ALA A 47 -3.72 2.24 5.61
N ILE A 48 -2.40 2.17 5.81
CA ILE A 48 -1.76 2.14 7.15
C ILE A 48 -1.95 3.44 7.94
N LEU A 49 -2.14 4.59 7.27
CA LEU A 49 -2.45 5.88 7.91
C LEU A 49 -3.94 6.08 8.21
N LYS A 50 -4.81 5.23 7.64
CA LYS A 50 -6.25 5.15 7.95
C LYS A 50 -6.59 4.06 8.96
N GLU A 51 -5.74 3.04 9.05
CA GLU A 51 -5.90 1.89 9.95
C GLU A 51 -7.00 0.91 9.46
N ASP A 52 -7.31 0.96 8.16
CA ASP A 52 -8.26 0.08 7.46
C ASP A 52 -7.64 -1.32 7.20
N GLU A 53 -7.97 -2.32 8.02
CA GLU A 53 -7.56 -3.74 7.83
C GLU A 53 -7.82 -4.22 6.39
N GLU A 54 -9.08 -4.13 5.92
CA GLU A 54 -9.50 -4.64 4.61
C GLU A 54 -8.72 -4.03 3.45
N ALA A 55 -8.44 -2.71 3.49
CA ALA A 55 -7.68 -2.04 2.44
C ALA A 55 -6.20 -2.48 2.41
N ILE A 56 -5.61 -2.77 3.57
CA ILE A 56 -4.23 -3.26 3.66
C ILE A 56 -4.16 -4.72 3.20
N GLU A 57 -5.11 -5.57 3.62
CA GLU A 57 -5.22 -6.95 3.17
C GLU A 57 -5.42 -7.02 1.65
N GLU A 58 -6.36 -6.26 1.07
CA GLU A 58 -6.63 -6.33 -0.37
C GLU A 58 -5.42 -5.85 -1.18
N LEU A 59 -4.76 -4.76 -0.75
CA LEU A 59 -3.56 -4.25 -1.42
C LEU A 59 -2.38 -5.26 -1.37
N VAL A 60 -2.24 -6.06 -0.31
CA VAL A 60 -1.17 -7.06 -0.18
C VAL A 60 -1.54 -8.38 -0.87
N VAL A 61 -2.78 -8.86 -0.73
CA VAL A 61 -3.21 -10.19 -1.18
C VAL A 61 -3.64 -10.21 -2.64
N ILE A 62 -4.51 -9.28 -3.06
CA ILE A 62 -4.98 -9.19 -4.44
C ILE A 62 -3.97 -8.41 -5.28
N TRP A 63 -3.66 -7.18 -4.87
CA TRP A 63 -2.83 -6.27 -5.66
C TRP A 63 -1.32 -6.46 -5.50
N ARG A 64 -0.85 -7.29 -4.56
CA ARG A 64 0.57 -7.57 -4.28
C ARG A 64 1.44 -6.31 -4.22
N ALA A 65 0.98 -5.31 -3.48
CA ALA A 65 1.66 -4.04 -3.28
C ALA A 65 3.09 -4.23 -2.74
N ASN A 66 4.05 -3.48 -3.27
CA ASN A 66 5.44 -3.52 -2.84
C ASN A 66 5.62 -2.88 -1.46
N VAL A 67 5.57 -3.72 -0.42
CA VAL A 67 5.78 -3.36 0.99
C VAL A 67 7.19 -2.81 1.30
N ASN A 68 8.10 -2.83 0.33
CA ASN A 68 9.49 -2.40 0.45
C ASN A 68 9.72 -0.92 0.02
N ILE A 69 8.70 -0.23 -0.50
CA ILE A 69 8.81 1.18 -0.91
C ILE A 69 8.88 2.10 0.32
N LEU A 70 9.67 3.17 0.24
CA LEU A 70 9.92 4.12 1.33
C LEU A 70 9.24 5.49 1.08
N ASP A 71 8.62 6.03 2.12
CA ASP A 71 8.11 7.42 2.21
C ASP A 71 9.28 8.44 2.14
N TYR A 72 9.02 9.74 1.90
CA TYR A 72 10.10 10.76 1.99
C TYR A 72 10.70 10.88 3.41
N ASN A 73 10.02 10.34 4.42
CA ASN A 73 10.54 10.19 5.79
C ASN A 73 11.45 8.96 5.98
N CYS A 74 11.82 8.27 4.90
CA CYS A 74 12.53 6.98 4.88
C CYS A 74 11.86 5.85 5.68
N LYS A 75 10.58 6.01 6.07
CA LYS A 75 9.78 4.94 6.69
C LYS A 75 9.26 4.01 5.58
N SER A 76 9.37 2.71 5.78
CA SER A 76 8.62 1.70 5.01
C SER A 76 7.20 1.54 5.59
N PRO A 77 6.23 0.95 4.86
CA PRO A 77 4.90 0.70 5.40
C PRO A 77 4.95 -0.18 6.67
N LEU A 78 5.83 -1.18 6.71
CA LEU A 78 6.06 -2.00 7.91
C LEU A 78 6.57 -1.18 9.10
N HIS A 79 7.38 -0.14 8.88
CA HIS A 79 7.77 0.79 9.96
C HIS A 79 6.57 1.61 10.43
N LEU A 80 5.75 2.16 9.53
CA LEU A 80 4.58 2.95 9.90
C LEU A 80 3.49 2.14 10.61
N ALA A 81 3.31 0.87 10.25
CA ALA A 81 2.43 -0.06 10.96
C ALA A 81 2.90 -0.31 12.41
N LYS A 82 4.21 -0.50 12.63
CA LYS A 82 4.81 -0.66 13.97
C LYS A 82 4.80 0.65 14.78
N ASP A 83 5.07 1.79 14.13
CA ASP A 83 5.07 3.16 14.69
C ASP A 83 3.68 3.59 15.20
N ARG A 84 2.60 3.10 14.58
CA ARG A 84 1.21 3.30 15.02
C ARG A 84 0.65 2.22 15.94
N ASN A 85 1.39 1.12 16.17
CA ASN A 85 0.87 -0.06 16.87
C ASN A 85 -0.42 -0.61 16.20
N LEU A 86 -0.38 -0.77 14.87
CA LEU A 86 -1.43 -1.50 14.14
C LEU A 86 -1.56 -2.95 14.64
N TYR A 87 -2.69 -3.56 14.31
CA TYR A 87 -2.99 -4.96 14.58
C TYR A 87 -1.83 -5.87 14.17
N ALA A 88 -1.48 -6.81 15.05
CA ALA A 88 -0.31 -7.68 14.86
C ALA A 88 -0.38 -8.48 13.54
N HIS A 89 -1.60 -8.85 13.12
CA HIS A 89 -1.83 -9.58 11.88
C HIS A 89 -1.39 -8.80 10.63
N ILE A 90 -1.71 -7.51 10.54
CA ILE A 90 -1.22 -6.62 9.48
C ILE A 90 0.31 -6.57 9.47
N ILE A 91 0.93 -6.47 10.64
CA ILE A 91 2.39 -6.42 10.78
C ILE A 91 3.03 -7.73 10.31
N GLU A 92 2.41 -8.87 10.58
CA GLU A 92 2.84 -10.18 10.08
C GLU A 92 2.65 -10.32 8.56
N LEU A 93 1.49 -9.93 8.01
CA LEU A 93 1.21 -9.93 6.57
C LEU A 93 2.22 -9.08 5.77
N LEU A 94 2.49 -7.86 6.24
CA LEU A 94 3.49 -6.97 5.64
C LEU A 94 4.91 -7.52 5.74
N GLN A 95 5.23 -8.22 6.84
CA GLN A 95 6.55 -8.81 7.04
C GLN A 95 6.76 -10.06 6.17
N GLU A 96 5.74 -10.91 6.02
CA GLU A 96 5.78 -12.08 5.13
C GLU A 96 5.80 -11.68 3.65
N ALA A 97 5.06 -10.65 3.25
CA ALA A 97 5.15 -10.08 1.90
C ALA A 97 6.57 -9.56 1.59
N SER A 98 7.24 -8.92 2.55
CA SER A 98 8.63 -8.46 2.39
C SER A 98 9.61 -9.65 2.27
N ASN A 99 9.44 -10.65 3.12
CA ASN A 99 10.24 -11.89 3.14
C ASN A 99 10.11 -12.69 1.84
N ARG A 100 8.89 -12.78 1.28
CA ARG A 100 8.60 -13.50 0.03
C ARG A 100 9.37 -12.94 -1.17
N GLU A 101 9.44 -11.61 -1.30
CA GLU A 101 10.21 -10.94 -2.36
C GLU A 101 11.73 -11.14 -2.20
N LEU A 102 12.23 -11.18 -0.96
CA LEU A 102 13.64 -11.49 -0.67
C LEU A 102 14.00 -12.94 -0.99
N SER A 103 13.08 -13.87 -0.76
CA SER A 103 13.24 -15.30 -1.08
C SER A 103 13.39 -15.58 -2.59
N SER A 104 12.89 -14.68 -3.45
CA SER A 104 12.93 -14.81 -4.92
C SER A 104 14.32 -14.56 -5.56
N ARG A 105 15.40 -14.59 -4.78
CA ARG A 105 16.76 -14.19 -5.20
C ARG A 105 17.87 -15.24 -4.95
N TYR A 106 17.50 -16.50 -4.71
CA TYR A 106 18.42 -17.60 -4.38
C TYR A 106 18.12 -18.86 -5.21
#